data_AF-A0A229TEV7-F1
#
_entry.id   AF-A0A229TEV7-F1
#
_cell.length_a   1.000
_cell.length_b   1.000
_cell.length_c   1.000
_cell.angle_alpha   90.00
_cell.angle_beta   90.00
_cell.angle_gamma   90.00
#
_symmetry.space_group_name_H-M   'P 1'
#
loop_
_entity.id
_entity.type
_entity.pdbx_description
1 polymer ?
#
loop_
_entity_poly.entity_id
_entity_poly.type
_entity_poly.pdbx_seq_one_letter_code
_entity_poly.pdbx_strand_id
1 'polypeptide(L)'
;MQQNEIAEVLDKPLSRELLARDITRLAYVAKDGTPRSIPIAFTWNGTEIVLCTTKNSPKLPSLRANPAVALTIDTEVHPPKILLIRGRAELDVVDGIPEEYLRMNGTYEMTAEQRAEWEREVRSLYDGMVRIVVTPTWAKLIDFETTLPSAVEELAKQRAERG
;
A
#
# COMPACT_ATOMS: atom_id res chain seq x y z
N MET A 1 -15.72 -3.52 -8.78
CA MET A 1 -16.16 -4.09 -7.49
C MET A 1 -16.96 -3.01 -6.79
N GLN A 2 -18.03 -3.40 -6.12
CA GLN A 2 -18.79 -2.50 -5.27
C GLN A 2 -18.01 -2.23 -3.98
N GLN A 3 -18.30 -1.12 -3.30
CA GLN A 3 -17.51 -0.69 -2.14
C GLN A 3 -17.59 -1.68 -0.96
N ASN A 4 -18.74 -2.34 -0.79
CA ASN A 4 -18.94 -3.42 0.19
C ASN A 4 -18.06 -4.64 -0.12
N GLU A 5 -17.99 -5.08 -1.37
CA GLU A 5 -17.13 -6.21 -1.78
C GLU A 5 -15.64 -5.92 -1.51
N ILE A 6 -15.21 -4.68 -1.76
CA ILE A 6 -13.84 -4.24 -1.46
C ILE A 6 -13.60 -4.28 0.04
N ALA A 7 -14.53 -3.72 0.84
CA ALA A 7 -14.44 -3.73 2.29
C ALA A 7 -14.37 -5.16 2.85
N GLU A 8 -15.20 -6.08 2.35
CA GLU A 8 -15.19 -7.49 2.75
C GLU A 8 -13.83 -8.16 2.48
N VAL A 9 -13.22 -7.91 1.32
CA VAL A 9 -11.88 -8.44 1.02
C VAL A 9 -10.83 -7.85 1.97
N LEU A 10 -10.87 -6.54 2.21
CA LEU A 10 -9.90 -5.85 3.08
C LEU A 10 -10.10 -6.15 4.56
N ASP A 11 -11.28 -6.63 4.97
CA ASP A 11 -11.61 -6.99 6.35
C ASP A 11 -11.29 -8.44 6.72
N LYS A 12 -10.93 -9.29 5.73
CA LYS A 12 -10.46 -10.64 6.02
C LYS A 12 -9.28 -10.60 7.00
N PRO A 13 -9.20 -11.54 7.97
CA PRO A 13 -8.11 -11.55 8.95
C PRO A 13 -6.72 -11.45 8.32
N LEU A 14 -6.48 -12.23 7.25
CA LEU A 14 -5.22 -12.21 6.53
C LEU A 14 -4.96 -10.90 5.77
N SER A 15 -6.00 -10.27 5.21
CA SER A 15 -5.86 -8.92 4.63
C SER A 15 -5.45 -7.90 5.70
N ARG A 16 -5.99 -8.00 6.92
CA ARG A 16 -5.61 -7.14 8.06
C ARG A 16 -4.16 -7.39 8.48
N GLU A 17 -3.72 -8.64 8.53
CA GLU A 17 -2.30 -8.99 8.76
C GLU A 17 -1.39 -8.35 7.71
N LEU A 18 -1.75 -8.44 6.43
CA LEU A 18 -0.98 -7.85 5.33
C LEU A 18 -0.99 -6.32 5.39
N LEU A 19 -2.15 -5.69 5.63
CA LEU A 19 -2.28 -4.23 5.77
C LEU A 19 -1.54 -3.67 6.99
N ALA A 20 -1.18 -4.51 7.97
CA ALA A 20 -0.38 -4.13 9.12
C ALA A 20 1.15 -4.23 8.90
N ARG A 21 1.59 -4.64 7.70
CA ARG A 21 3.02 -4.68 7.33
C ARG A 21 3.55 -3.28 6.99
N ASP A 22 4.87 -3.14 6.98
CA ASP A 22 5.51 -1.83 6.82
C ASP A 22 5.62 -1.39 5.36
N ILE A 23 5.87 -2.33 4.45
CA ILE A 23 6.22 -2.03 3.05
C ILE A 23 5.18 -2.60 2.09
N THR A 24 4.81 -1.77 1.13
CA THR A 24 4.05 -2.16 -0.06
C THR A 24 4.85 -1.85 -1.33
N ARG A 25 4.51 -2.53 -2.42
CA ARG A 25 5.03 -2.26 -3.75
C ARG A 25 4.02 -1.37 -4.48
N LEU A 26 4.32 -0.07 -4.59
CA LEU A 26 3.50 0.90 -5.31
C LEU A 26 3.84 0.90 -6.79
N ALA A 27 2.85 0.62 -7.62
CA ALA A 27 2.91 0.79 -9.06
C ALA A 27 2.13 2.04 -9.51
N TYR A 28 2.74 2.85 -10.38
CA TYR A 28 2.14 4.06 -10.96
C TYR A 28 2.69 4.31 -12.37
N VAL A 29 2.00 5.15 -13.15
CA VAL A 29 2.44 5.54 -14.49
C VAL A 29 3.25 6.83 -14.41
N ALA A 30 4.49 6.82 -14.89
CA ALA A 30 5.32 8.01 -14.97
C ALA A 30 4.85 8.96 -16.09
N LYS A 31 5.33 10.21 -16.06
CA LYS A 31 4.98 11.22 -17.08
C LYS A 31 5.34 10.83 -18.52
N ASP A 32 6.31 9.94 -18.71
CA ASP A 32 6.72 9.39 -20.00
C ASP A 32 5.81 8.22 -20.46
N GLY A 33 4.77 7.89 -19.69
CA GLY A 33 3.84 6.78 -19.95
C GLY A 33 4.35 5.41 -19.50
N THR A 34 5.60 5.31 -19.01
CA THR A 34 6.17 4.03 -18.57
C THR A 34 5.70 3.65 -17.16
N PRO A 35 5.54 2.35 -16.86
CA PRO A 35 5.22 1.91 -15.52
C PRO A 35 6.42 2.06 -14.59
N ARG A 36 6.16 2.47 -13.36
CA ARG A 36 7.11 2.45 -12.24
C ARG A 36 6.56 1.52 -11.17
N SER A 37 7.45 0.77 -10.53
CA SER A 37 7.15 -0.06 -9.36
C SER A 37 8.23 0.20 -8.32
N ILE A 38 7.84 0.63 -7.12
CA ILE A 38 8.77 0.97 -6.05
C ILE A 38 8.30 0.38 -4.71
N PRO A 39 9.22 -0.10 -3.85
CA PRO A 39 8.91 -0.34 -2.46
C PRO A 39 8.71 1.00 -1.75
N ILE A 40 7.70 1.10 -0.88
CA ILE A 40 7.43 2.28 -0.07
C ILE A 40 6.74 1.90 1.24
N ALA A 41 7.07 2.62 2.31
CA ALA A 41 6.39 2.47 3.58
C ALA A 41 4.94 2.97 3.50
N PHE A 42 4.03 2.30 4.21
CA PHE A 42 2.63 2.66 4.21
C PHE A 42 1.99 2.47 5.58
N THR A 43 0.79 3.03 5.73
CA THR A 43 -0.10 2.67 6.84
C THR A 43 -1.53 2.53 6.32
N TRP A 44 -2.30 1.69 7.00
CA TRP A 44 -3.74 1.53 6.77
C TRP A 44 -4.52 2.24 7.87
N ASN A 45 -5.40 3.17 7.51
CA ASN A 45 -6.16 3.97 8.48
C ASN A 45 -7.56 3.40 8.79
N GLY A 46 -7.92 2.26 8.22
CA GLY A 46 -9.26 1.65 8.32
C GLY A 46 -10.07 1.74 7.03
N THR A 47 -9.78 2.71 6.18
CA THR A 47 -10.50 2.96 4.91
C THR A 47 -9.59 3.22 3.71
N GLU A 48 -8.40 3.76 3.95
CA GLU A 48 -7.46 4.22 2.94
C GLU A 48 -6.03 3.78 3.28
N ILE A 49 -5.21 3.65 2.24
CA ILE A 49 -3.77 3.45 2.38
C ILE A 49 -3.11 4.83 2.32
N VAL A 50 -2.32 5.17 3.33
CA VAL A 50 -1.58 6.43 3.40
C VAL A 50 -0.10 6.16 3.21
N LEU A 51 0.50 6.82 2.23
CA LEU A 51 1.93 6.86 1.99
C LEU A 51 2.43 8.28 2.25
N CYS A 52 3.66 8.44 2.71
CA CYS A 52 4.24 9.75 2.92
C CYS A 52 5.50 9.92 2.06
N THR A 53 5.67 11.09 1.45
CA THR A 53 6.85 11.39 0.63
C THR A 53 7.22 12.87 0.73
N THR A 54 8.45 13.20 0.37
CA THR A 54 8.94 14.58 0.35
C THR A 54 8.32 15.38 -0.80
N LYS A 55 8.19 16.70 -0.63
CA LYS A 55 7.59 17.61 -1.62
C LYS A 55 8.28 17.61 -2.98
N ASN A 56 9.57 17.24 -3.04
CA ASN A 56 10.37 17.15 -4.27
C ASN A 56 10.34 15.76 -4.95
N SER A 57 9.52 14.83 -4.45
CA SER A 57 9.49 13.44 -4.94
C SER A 57 9.02 13.34 -6.41
N PRO A 58 9.73 12.59 -7.28
CA PRO A 58 9.46 12.54 -8.73
C PRO A 58 8.14 11.84 -9.08
N LYS A 59 7.57 11.08 -8.14
CA LYS A 59 6.24 10.46 -8.32
C LYS A 59 5.11 11.49 -8.25
N LEU A 60 5.29 12.62 -7.57
CA LEU A 60 4.20 13.59 -7.35
C LEU A 60 3.68 14.20 -8.67
N PRO A 61 4.52 14.70 -9.60
CA PRO A 61 4.03 15.16 -10.89
C PRO A 61 3.34 14.07 -11.71
N SER A 62 3.79 12.82 -11.57
CA SER A 62 3.21 11.66 -12.27
C SER A 62 1.82 11.33 -11.73
N LEU A 63 1.67 11.28 -10.39
CA LEU A 63 0.40 11.03 -9.71
C LEU A 63 -0.62 12.16 -9.91
N ARG A 64 -0.17 13.41 -10.05
CA ARG A 64 -1.07 14.52 -10.46
C ARG A 64 -1.63 14.33 -11.87
N ALA A 65 -0.80 13.84 -12.80
CA ALA A 65 -1.21 13.62 -14.18
C ALA A 65 -2.08 12.36 -14.32
N ASN A 66 -1.80 11.32 -13.55
CA ASN A 66 -2.57 10.09 -13.50
C ASN A 66 -2.63 9.54 -12.06
N PRO A 67 -3.78 9.68 -11.36
CA PRO A 67 -3.90 9.26 -9.98
C PRO A 67 -4.15 7.75 -9.82
N ALA A 68 -4.26 6.99 -10.92
CA ALA A 68 -4.47 5.54 -10.83
C ALA A 68 -3.20 4.84 -10.35
N VAL A 69 -3.34 4.03 -9.30
CA VAL A 69 -2.24 3.26 -8.70
C VAL A 69 -2.65 1.82 -8.47
N ALA A 70 -1.65 0.94 -8.41
CA ALA A 70 -1.80 -0.41 -7.89
C ALA A 70 -0.80 -0.64 -6.75
N LEU A 71 -1.20 -1.42 -5.74
CA LEU A 71 -0.37 -1.78 -4.60
C LEU A 71 -0.39 -3.30 -4.43
N THR A 72 0.78 -3.85 -4.13
CA THR A 72 0.94 -5.24 -3.72
C THR A 72 1.54 -5.28 -2.33
N ILE A 73 0.91 -6.05 -1.44
CA ILE A 73 1.45 -6.38 -0.13
C ILE A 73 1.51 -7.89 -0.05
N ASP A 74 2.70 -8.44 0.15
CA ASP A 74 2.93 -9.87 0.05
C ASP A 74 4.03 -10.36 0.99
N THR A 75 4.04 -11.67 1.20
CA THR A 75 5.09 -12.40 1.92
C THR A 75 5.81 -13.36 1.00
N GLU A 76 7.11 -13.53 1.20
CA GLU A 76 7.95 -14.42 0.39
C GLU A 76 7.90 -15.90 0.86
N VAL A 77 7.29 -16.19 2.02
CA VAL A 77 7.16 -17.56 2.58
C VAL A 77 6.09 -18.37 1.81
N HIS A 78 6.31 -19.68 1.62
CA HIS A 78 5.38 -20.55 0.90
C HIS A 78 4.33 -21.20 1.83
N PRO A 79 3.02 -21.22 1.47
CA PRO A 79 2.43 -20.51 0.32
C PRO A 79 2.43 -18.98 0.54
N PRO A 80 2.68 -18.18 -0.51
CA PRO A 80 2.72 -16.73 -0.36
C PRO A 80 1.32 -16.18 -0.12
N LYS A 81 1.24 -15.26 0.84
CA LYS A 81 0.05 -14.46 1.13
C LYS A 81 0.16 -13.17 0.33
N ILE A 82 -0.85 -12.85 -0.49
CA ILE A 82 -0.79 -11.72 -1.42
C ILE A 82 -2.08 -10.91 -1.35
N LEU A 83 -1.96 -9.63 -1.06
CA LEU A 83 -3.03 -8.64 -1.16
C LEU A 83 -2.73 -7.68 -2.31
N LEU A 84 -3.60 -7.72 -3.33
CA LEU A 84 -3.55 -6.85 -4.49
C LEU A 84 -4.62 -5.77 -4.34
N ILE A 85 -4.23 -4.51 -4.51
CA ILE A 85 -5.14 -3.37 -4.41
C ILE A 85 -4.95 -2.49 -5.64
N ARG A 86 -6.05 -1.97 -6.19
CA ARG A 86 -6.03 -0.81 -7.09
C ARG A 86 -6.76 0.33 -6.43
N GLY A 87 -6.33 1.55 -6.70
CA GLY A 87 -6.97 2.70 -6.10
C GLY A 87 -6.69 3.99 -6.86
N ARG A 88 -7.30 5.05 -6.35
CA ARG A 88 -7.06 6.43 -6.79
C ARG A 88 -6.29 7.16 -5.70
N ALA A 89 -5.16 7.75 -6.07
CA ALA A 89 -4.32 8.54 -5.19
C ALA A 89 -4.77 10.01 -5.15
N GLU A 90 -4.92 10.54 -3.95
CA GLU A 90 -5.04 11.96 -3.67
C GLU A 90 -3.75 12.45 -3.01
N LEU A 91 -3.32 13.66 -3.38
CA LEU A 91 -2.08 14.24 -2.91
C LEU A 91 -2.41 15.38 -1.95
N ASP A 92 -2.21 15.13 -0.67
CA ASP A 92 -2.47 16.08 0.39
C ASP A 92 -1.15 16.62 0.95
N VAL A 93 -0.94 17.92 0.77
CA VAL A 93 0.29 18.60 1.20
C VAL A 93 0.12 19.05 2.64
N VAL A 94 1.04 18.64 3.51
CA VAL A 94 1.00 18.98 4.93
C VAL A 94 2.26 19.73 5.34
N ASP A 95 2.09 20.67 6.28
CA ASP A 95 3.19 21.34 6.94
C ASP A 95 3.84 20.40 7.97
N GLY A 96 5.18 20.36 7.99
CA GLY A 96 5.94 19.45 8.84
C GLY A 96 5.74 17.96 8.53
N ILE A 97 5.88 17.13 9.58
CA ILE A 97 5.90 15.66 9.46
C ILE A 97 4.55 15.09 9.88
N PRO A 98 3.82 14.39 8.99
CA PRO A 98 2.56 13.74 9.33
C PRO A 98 2.77 12.60 10.34
N GLU A 99 1.79 12.37 11.22
CA GLU A 99 1.84 11.30 12.21
C GLU A 99 1.96 9.92 11.55
N GLU A 100 1.34 9.74 10.37
CA GLU A 100 1.41 8.52 9.58
C GLU A 100 2.85 8.20 9.19
N TYR A 101 3.68 9.20 8.86
CA TYR A 101 5.09 9.00 8.53
C TYR A 101 5.87 8.49 9.74
N LEU A 102 5.62 9.05 10.92
CA LEU A 102 6.27 8.63 12.16
C LEU A 102 5.81 7.22 12.59
N ARG A 103 4.55 6.88 12.33
CA ARG A 103 3.98 5.56 12.61
C ARG A 103 4.57 4.48 11.72
N MET A 104 4.59 4.70 10.40
CA MET A 104 5.06 3.69 9.43
C MET A 104 6.57 3.47 9.48
N ASN A 105 7.34 4.48 9.90
CA ASN A 105 8.77 4.32 10.18
C ASN A 105 8.94 3.92 11.65
N GLY A 106 8.27 2.84 12.04
CA GLY A 106 8.41 2.20 13.34
C GLY A 106 9.85 1.69 13.48
N THR A 107 10.56 2.24 14.44
CA THR A 107 11.98 2.00 14.65
C THR A 107 12.16 0.76 15.51
N TYR A 108 11.87 -0.43 14.94
CA TYR A 108 11.80 -1.70 15.67
C TYR A 108 13.02 -1.99 16.57
N GLU A 109 14.16 -1.38 16.30
CA GLU A 109 15.41 -1.55 17.05
C GLU A 109 15.89 -0.29 17.81
N MET A 110 15.18 0.84 17.76
CA MET A 110 15.63 2.06 18.45
C MET A 110 15.18 2.14 19.91
N THR A 111 16.07 2.62 20.78
CA THR A 111 15.70 3.10 22.11
C THR A 111 14.88 4.39 22.02
N ALA A 112 14.26 4.80 23.14
CA ALA A 112 13.49 6.04 23.21
C ALA A 112 14.36 7.28 22.87
N GLU A 113 15.62 7.29 23.28
CA GLU A 113 16.56 8.38 23.00
C GLU A 113 16.95 8.42 21.52
N GLN A 114 17.24 7.26 20.93
CA GLN A 114 17.54 7.14 19.50
C GLN A 114 16.34 7.58 18.65
N ARG A 115 15.13 7.23 19.07
CA ARG A 115 13.89 7.66 18.43
C ARG A 115 13.74 9.18 18.49
N ALA A 116 13.95 9.78 19.65
CA ALA A 116 13.85 11.23 19.81
C ALA A 116 14.87 11.97 18.92
N GLU A 117 16.10 11.45 18.81
CA GLU A 117 17.10 12.04 17.93
C GLU A 117 16.73 11.93 16.45
N TRP A 118 16.31 10.74 16.01
CA TRP A 118 15.85 10.54 14.65
C TRP A 118 14.68 11.46 14.29
N GLU A 119 13.71 11.65 15.19
CA GLU A 119 12.62 12.60 14.95
C GLU A 119 13.10 14.04 14.83
N ARG A 120 14.14 14.44 15.58
CA ARG A 120 14.77 15.77 15.41
C ARG A 120 15.42 15.90 14.05
N GLU A 121 16.16 14.90 13.59
CA GLU A 121 16.79 14.89 12.27
C GLU A 121 15.77 14.93 11.13
N VAL A 122 14.70 14.14 11.22
CA VAL A 122 13.60 14.15 10.26
C VAL A 122 12.95 15.54 10.18
N ARG A 123 12.69 16.16 11.33
CA ARG A 123 12.08 17.49 11.41
C ARG A 123 13.02 18.61 10.96
N SER A 124 14.34 18.43 11.06
CA SER A 124 15.31 19.40 10.55
C SER A 124 15.48 19.30 9.03
N LEU A 125 15.24 18.12 8.46
CA LEU A 125 15.39 17.88 7.02
C LEU A 125 14.15 18.27 6.21
N TYR A 126 12.94 18.06 6.72
CA TYR A 126 11.71 18.27 5.97
C TYR A 126 10.84 19.40 6.55
N ASP A 127 10.65 20.46 5.75
CA ASP A 127 9.72 21.57 6.06
C ASP A 127 8.23 21.20 5.87
N GLY A 128 7.98 20.03 5.30
CA GLY A 128 6.66 19.49 5.04
C GLY A 128 6.73 18.27 4.14
N MET A 129 5.59 17.58 4.04
CA MET A 129 5.48 16.35 3.27
C MET A 129 4.21 16.34 2.42
N VAL A 130 4.11 15.33 1.57
CA VAL A 130 2.87 15.01 0.86
C VAL A 130 2.41 13.64 1.31
N ARG A 131 1.19 13.59 1.84
CA ARG A 131 0.42 12.36 2.04
C ARG A 131 -0.18 11.95 0.70
N ILE A 132 0.13 10.74 0.26
CA ILE A 132 -0.50 10.10 -0.88
C ILE A 132 -1.58 9.19 -0.29
N VAL A 133 -2.82 9.66 -0.31
CA VAL A 133 -3.98 8.98 0.25
C VAL A 133 -4.62 8.16 -0.87
N VAL A 134 -4.60 6.84 -0.75
CA VAL A 134 -5.14 5.94 -1.76
C VAL A 134 -6.47 5.39 -1.29
N THR A 135 -7.53 5.78 -2.00
CA THR A 135 -8.86 5.16 -1.86
C THR A 135 -8.91 3.89 -2.71
N PRO A 136 -9.12 2.71 -2.10
CA PRO A 136 -9.24 1.45 -2.84
C PRO A 136 -10.46 1.45 -3.76
N THR A 137 -10.27 1.03 -5.01
CA THR A 137 -11.33 0.85 -6.02
C THR A 137 -11.49 -0.61 -6.47
N TRP A 138 -10.58 -1.48 -6.04
CA TRP A 138 -10.58 -2.91 -6.28
C TRP A 138 -9.59 -3.58 -5.32
N ALA A 139 -9.90 -4.79 -4.84
CA ALA A 139 -9.00 -5.57 -4.01
C ALA A 139 -9.11 -7.06 -4.31
N LYS A 140 -8.03 -7.81 -4.14
CA LYS A 140 -8.03 -9.27 -4.15
C LYS A 140 -7.02 -9.82 -3.15
N LEU A 141 -7.48 -10.74 -2.31
CA LEU A 141 -6.63 -11.59 -1.49
C LEU A 141 -6.36 -12.90 -2.25
N ILE A 142 -5.13 -13.40 -2.15
CA ILE A 142 -4.71 -14.72 -2.61
C ILE A 142 -3.90 -15.36 -1.47
N ASP A 143 -4.37 -16.50 -0.99
CA ASP A 143 -3.74 -17.25 0.11
C ASP A 143 -3.51 -18.73 -0.21
N PHE A 144 -3.97 -19.21 -1.37
CA PHE A 144 -3.90 -20.61 -1.81
C PHE A 144 -4.62 -21.62 -0.92
N GLU A 145 -5.40 -21.16 0.05
CA GLU A 145 -6.21 -21.99 0.94
C GLU A 145 -7.70 -21.70 0.73
N THR A 146 -8.08 -20.43 0.83
CA THR A 146 -9.48 -19.97 0.70
C THR A 146 -9.71 -19.14 -0.55
N THR A 147 -8.65 -18.59 -1.13
CA THR A 147 -8.66 -17.72 -2.31
C THR A 147 -7.52 -18.09 -3.25
N LEU A 148 -7.80 -18.14 -4.55
CA LEU A 148 -6.81 -18.53 -5.56
C LEU A 148 -6.66 -17.43 -6.61
N PRO A 149 -5.56 -17.44 -7.40
CA PRO A 149 -5.51 -16.62 -8.62
C PRO A 149 -6.73 -16.92 -9.50
N SER A 150 -7.34 -15.90 -10.12
CA SER A 150 -8.63 -16.08 -10.82
C SER A 150 -8.59 -17.13 -11.92
N ALA A 151 -7.48 -17.19 -12.66
CA ALA A 151 -7.28 -18.23 -13.68
C ALA A 151 -7.24 -19.65 -13.08
N VAL A 152 -6.69 -19.80 -11.87
CA VAL A 152 -6.63 -21.10 -11.18
C VAL A 152 -8.02 -21.49 -10.64
N GLU A 153 -8.80 -20.52 -10.13
CA GLU A 153 -10.20 -20.73 -9.73
C GLU A 153 -11.05 -21.24 -10.89
N GLU A 154 -10.87 -20.64 -12.07
CA GLU A 154 -11.56 -21.04 -13.29
C GLU A 154 -11.21 -22.48 -13.70
N LEU A 155 -9.92 -22.81 -13.74
CA LEU A 155 -9.46 -24.17 -14.05
C LEU A 155 -9.96 -25.21 -13.03
N ALA A 156 -10.00 -24.87 -11.74
CA ALA A 156 -10.52 -25.74 -10.69
C ALA A 156 -12.02 -26.04 -10.88
N LYS A 157 -12.81 -25.02 -11.24
CA LYS A 157 -14.24 -25.16 -11.57
C LYS A 157 -14.45 -26.03 -12.81
N GLN A 158 -13.72 -25.75 -13.90
CA GLN A 158 -13.79 -26.55 -15.12
C GLN A 158 -13.44 -28.03 -14.88
N ARG A 159 -12.49 -28.31 -13.99
CA ARG A 159 -12.16 -29.70 -13.60
C ARG A 159 -13.30 -30.36 -12.83
N ALA A 160 -13.93 -29.64 -11.90
CA ALA A 160 -15.05 -30.16 -11.11
C ALA A 160 -16.30 -30.42 -11.96
N GLU A 161 -16.53 -29.64 -13.02
CA GLU A 161 -17.65 -29.83 -13.96
C GLU A 161 -17.44 -31.01 -14.92
N ARG A 162 -16.20 -31.50 -15.08
CA ARG A 162 -15.86 -32.64 -15.95
C ARG A 162 -15.89 -34.00 -15.24
N GLY A 163 -15.85 -34.00 -13.90
CA GLY A 163 -15.83 -35.21 -13.07
C GLY A 163 -17.21 -35.53 -12.54
#